data_AF-A0A382XL30-F1
#
_entry.id   AF-A0A382XL30-F1
#
_cell.length_a   1.000
_cell.length_b   1.000
_cell.length_c   1.000
_cell.angle_alpha   90.00
_cell.angle_beta   90.00
_cell.angle_gamma   90.00
#
_symmetry.space_group_name_H-M   'P 1'
#
loop_
_entity.id
_entity.type
_entity.pdbx_description
1 polymer ?
#
loop_
_entity_poly.entity_id
_entity_poly.type
_entity_poly.pdbx_seq_one_letter_code
_entity_poly.pdbx_strand_id
1 'polypeptide(L)'
;MIKELISLLEINHRINISDIGAAWINETPAYSKLIWESDLTKLFLFDGDERQISTLKEYFGKKAVISECFLGDGQEHTVYLCNPESGMTSLLKPNKEVLSFFNGFSNFGQVLRTKQ
;
A
#
# COMPACT_ATOMS: atom_id res chain seq x y z
N MET A 1 -5.32 -19.12 16.51
CA MET A 1 -3.96 -18.56 16.53
C MET A 1 -3.90 -17.06 16.80
N ILE A 2 -4.45 -16.16 15.96
CA ILE A 2 -4.34 -14.71 16.25
C ILE A 2 -5.13 -14.29 17.50
N LYS A 3 -6.35 -14.79 17.69
CA LYS A 3 -7.14 -14.51 18.91
C LYS A 3 -6.45 -14.97 20.19
N GLU A 4 -5.79 -16.13 20.15
CA GLU A 4 -5.01 -16.67 21.28
C GLU A 4 -3.80 -15.79 21.56
N LEU A 5 -3.09 -15.33 20.52
CA LEU A 5 -1.95 -14.42 20.68
C LEU A 5 -2.38 -13.07 21.27
N ILE A 6 -3.49 -12.50 20.78
CA ILE A 6 -4.09 -11.27 21.33
C ILE A 6 -4.43 -11.46 22.81
N SER A 7 -5.03 -12.60 23.17
CA SER A 7 -5.36 -12.92 24.56
C SER A 7 -4.11 -13.10 25.43
N LEU A 8 -3.08 -13.78 24.91
CA LEU A 8 -1.83 -14.04 25.63
C LEU A 8 -1.03 -12.77 25.88
N LEU A 9 -1.03 -11.86 24.92
CA LEU A 9 -0.37 -10.55 25.01
C LEU A 9 -1.26 -9.49 25.69
N GLU A 10 -2.45 -9.88 26.16
CA GLU A 10 -3.43 -9.01 26.83
C GLU A 10 -3.75 -7.73 26.04
N ILE A 11 -3.79 -7.83 24.70
CA ILE A 11 -4.08 -6.68 23.85
C ILE A 11 -5.57 -6.36 23.97
N ASN A 12 -5.87 -5.33 24.76
CA ASN A 12 -7.22 -4.88 25.10
C ASN A 12 -7.59 -3.52 24.47
N HIS A 13 -6.77 -3.01 23.56
CA HIS A 13 -6.98 -1.76 22.85
C HIS A 13 -7.03 -1.99 21.34
N ARG A 14 -7.57 -1.01 20.63
CA ARG A 14 -7.64 -1.05 19.16
C ARG A 14 -6.24 -0.95 18.55
N ILE A 15 -5.94 -1.85 17.62
CA ILE A 15 -4.74 -1.81 16.78
C ILE A 15 -5.10 -1.02 15.51
N ASN A 16 -4.47 0.13 15.30
CA ASN A 16 -4.62 0.88 14.05
C ASN A 16 -3.45 0.53 13.12
N ILE A 17 -3.76 0.06 11.93
CA ILE A 17 -2.77 -0.26 10.90
C ILE A 17 -2.91 0.78 9.79
N SER A 18 -1.81 1.45 9.46
CA SER A 18 -1.73 2.33 8.29
C SER A 18 -0.82 1.68 7.27
N ASP A 19 -1.38 1.34 6.12
CA ASP A 19 -0.64 0.80 4.98
C ASP A 19 -0.45 1.91 3.93
N ILE A 20 0.80 2.20 3.58
CA ILE A 20 1.19 3.34 2.74
C ILE A 20 1.75 2.78 1.44
N GLY A 21 1.13 3.15 0.31
CA GLY A 21 1.34 2.44 -0.94
C GLY A 21 0.64 1.09 -0.89
N ALA A 22 -0.64 1.11 -0.51
CA ALA A 22 -1.42 -0.09 -0.23
C ALA A 22 -1.68 -0.97 -1.47
N ALA A 23 -1.42 -0.48 -2.68
CA ALA A 23 -1.45 -1.29 -3.88
C ALA A 23 -0.46 -2.46 -3.78
N TRP A 24 -0.98 -3.69 -3.72
CA TRP A 24 -0.14 -4.89 -3.72
C TRP A 24 -0.06 -5.56 -5.09
N ILE A 25 1.06 -6.24 -5.33
CA ILE A 25 1.27 -7.05 -6.53
C ILE A 25 1.15 -8.52 -6.13
N ASN A 26 -0.05 -9.10 -6.30
CA ASN A 26 -0.29 -10.54 -6.16
C ASN A 26 0.19 -11.18 -4.84
N GLU A 27 0.22 -10.42 -3.75
CA GLU A 27 0.59 -10.92 -2.43
C GLU A 27 -0.56 -10.81 -1.43
N THR A 28 -0.46 -11.61 -0.36
CA THR A 28 -1.34 -11.46 0.80
C THR A 28 -0.63 -10.55 1.80
N PRO A 29 -1.22 -9.42 2.22
CA PRO A 29 -0.57 -8.53 3.18
C PRO A 29 -0.21 -9.25 4.48
N ALA A 30 0.97 -8.95 5.02
CA ALA A 30 1.50 -9.60 6.23
C ALA A 30 0.55 -9.47 7.44
N TYR A 31 -0.21 -8.37 7.49
CA TYR A 31 -1.19 -8.08 8.53
C TYR A 31 -2.57 -8.72 8.31
N SER A 32 -2.80 -9.43 7.21
CA SER A 32 -4.11 -9.98 6.79
C SER A 32 -4.85 -10.70 7.92
N LYS A 33 -4.18 -11.59 8.66
CA LYS A 33 -4.79 -12.32 9.78
C LYS A 33 -5.32 -11.40 10.88
N LEU A 34 -4.66 -10.27 11.16
CA LEU A 34 -5.14 -9.30 12.15
C LEU A 34 -6.42 -8.59 11.68
N ILE A 35 -6.59 -8.39 10.38
CA ILE A 35 -7.79 -7.73 9.81
C ILE A 35 -8.98 -8.68 9.77
N TRP A 36 -8.72 -9.92 9.38
CA TRP A 36 -9.77 -10.90 9.09
C TRP A 36 -10.16 -11.71 10.32
N GLU A 37 -9.25 -11.96 11.26
CA GLU A 37 -9.50 -12.80 12.44
C GLU A 37 -9.73 -12.02 13.75
N SER A 38 -9.56 -10.68 13.76
CA SER A 38 -9.74 -9.83 14.94
C SER A 38 -10.61 -8.61 14.68
N ASP A 39 -11.51 -8.31 15.62
CA ASP A 39 -12.34 -7.10 15.60
C ASP A 39 -11.67 -5.90 16.30
N LEU A 40 -10.49 -6.10 16.89
CA LEU A 40 -9.70 -5.04 17.50
C LEU A 40 -8.93 -4.21 16.48
N THR A 41 -8.95 -4.59 15.20
CA THR A 41 -8.12 -3.93 14.19
C THR A 41 -8.92 -2.92 13.38
N LYS A 42 -8.34 -1.75 13.14
CA LYS A 42 -8.83 -0.78 12.17
C LYS A 42 -7.74 -0.52 11.13
N LEU A 43 -8.07 -0.79 9.88
CA LEU A 43 -7.15 -0.62 8.75
C LEU A 43 -7.40 0.71 8.05
N PHE A 44 -6.32 1.42 7.77
CA PHE A 44 -6.28 2.62 6.94
C PHE A 44 -5.34 2.36 5.78
N LEU A 45 -5.85 2.50 4.57
CA LEU A 45 -5.10 2.25 3.34
C LEU A 45 -4.89 3.58 2.64
N PHE A 46 -3.65 3.86 2.26
CA PHE A 46 -3.28 5.06 1.53
C PHE A 46 -2.71 4.63 0.19
N ASP A 47 -3.38 5.06 -0.87
CA ASP A 47 -2.85 4.95 -2.23
C ASP A 47 -3.38 6.10 -3.08
N GLY A 48 -2.51 6.79 -3.79
CA GLY A 48 -2.90 7.89 -4.66
C GLY A 48 -3.10 7.48 -6.12
N ASP A 49 -2.80 6.23 -6.46
CA ASP A 49 -2.99 5.71 -7.80
C ASP A 49 -4.44 5.26 -8.00
N GLU A 50 -5.23 6.10 -8.66
CA GLU A 50 -6.67 5.85 -8.92
C GLU A 50 -6.95 4.48 -9.56
N ARG A 51 -5.97 3.94 -10.29
CA ARG A 51 -6.06 2.64 -10.97
C ARG A 51 -6.12 1.45 -9.99
N GLN A 52 -5.63 1.64 -8.77
CA GLN A 52 -5.57 0.60 -7.73
C GLN A 52 -6.75 0.65 -6.77
N ILE A 53 -7.46 1.79 -6.70
CA ILE A 53 -8.50 2.06 -5.69
C ILE A 53 -9.69 1.10 -5.79
N SER A 54 -10.13 0.74 -7.00
CA SER A 54 -11.24 -0.19 -7.19
C SER A 54 -10.93 -1.56 -6.59
N THR A 55 -9.73 -2.09 -6.84
CA THR A 55 -9.27 -3.36 -6.29
C THR A 55 -9.15 -3.31 -4.77
N LEU A 56 -8.63 -2.21 -4.20
CA LEU A 56 -8.59 -2.02 -2.74
C LEU A 56 -9.99 -2.03 -2.13
N LYS A 57 -10.95 -1.33 -2.75
CA LYS A 57 -12.35 -1.28 -2.30
C LYS A 57 -13.03 -2.64 -2.40
N GLU A 58 -12.80 -3.38 -3.49
CA GLU A 58 -13.35 -4.71 -3.70
C GLU A 58 -12.85 -5.71 -2.66
N TYR A 59 -11.53 -5.71 -2.41
CA TYR A 59 -10.92 -6.68 -1.51
C TYR A 59 -11.20 -6.39 -0.03
N PHE A 60 -11.02 -5.14 0.42
CA PHE A 60 -11.16 -4.81 1.83
C PHE A 60 -12.55 -4.31 2.22
N GLY A 61 -13.30 -3.73 1.29
CA GLY A 61 -14.66 -3.23 1.54
C GLY A 61 -14.76 -2.42 2.84
N LYS A 62 -15.64 -2.86 3.74
CA LYS A 62 -15.90 -2.18 5.03
C LYS A 62 -14.84 -2.43 6.11
N LYS A 63 -13.84 -3.30 5.86
CA LYS A 63 -12.77 -3.59 6.82
C LYS A 63 -11.68 -2.52 6.84
N ALA A 64 -11.64 -1.64 5.84
CA ALA A 64 -10.66 -0.57 5.73
C ALA A 64 -11.32 0.78 5.50
N VAL A 65 -10.63 1.83 5.93
CA VAL A 65 -10.83 3.19 5.43
C VAL A 65 -9.79 3.42 4.34
N ILE A 66 -10.23 3.74 3.12
CA ILE A 66 -9.35 3.96 1.98
C ILE A 66 -9.22 5.46 1.74
N SER A 67 -7.99 5.95 1.75
CA SER A 67 -7.62 7.33 1.44
C SER A 67 -6.94 7.35 0.07
N GLU A 68 -7.60 8.01 -0.88
CA GLU A 68 -7.18 8.09 -2.29
C GLU A 68 -6.13 9.20 -2.47
N CYS A 69 -5.04 9.14 -1.71
CA CYS A 69 -3.97 10.13 -1.73
C CYS A 69 -2.58 9.51 -1.61
N PHE A 70 -1.59 10.23 -2.12
CA PHE A 70 -0.18 9.96 -1.82
C PHE A 70 0.18 10.58 -0.48
N LEU A 71 0.88 9.82 0.36
CA LEU A 71 1.41 10.33 1.62
C LEU A 71 2.78 10.96 1.38
N GLY A 72 2.92 12.23 1.76
CA GLY A 72 4.17 12.99 1.66
C GLY A 72 4.52 13.71 2.96
N ASP A 73 5.43 14.67 2.89
CA ASP A 73 5.95 15.44 4.03
C ASP A 73 5.23 16.79 4.27
N GLY A 74 4.13 17.03 3.55
CA GLY A 74 3.37 18.28 3.59
C GLY A 74 3.83 19.35 2.58
N GLN A 75 4.87 19.08 1.79
CA GLN A 75 5.26 19.92 0.66
C GLN A 75 4.59 19.46 -0.65
N GLU A 76 4.68 20.30 -1.68
CA GLU A 76 4.28 19.94 -3.03
C GLU A 76 5.31 18.99 -3.65
N HIS A 77 4.82 17.89 -4.23
CA HIS A 77 5.67 16.86 -4.84
C HIS A 77 5.14 16.49 -6.22
N THR A 78 6.05 16.00 -7.07
CA THR A 78 5.65 15.35 -8.33
C THR A 78 5.51 13.86 -8.10
N VAL A 79 4.34 13.29 -8.36
CA VAL A 79 4.17 11.85 -8.46
C VAL A 79 4.67 11.34 -9.81
N TYR A 80 5.35 10.21 -9.78
CA TYR A 80 5.81 9.44 -10.94
C TYR A 80 4.93 8.20 -11.10
N LEU A 81 3.98 8.24 -12.04
CA LEU A 81 3.07 7.13 -12.31
C LEU A 81 3.77 6.12 -13.21
N CYS A 82 4.09 4.94 -12.66
CA CYS A 82 4.68 3.83 -13.40
C CYS A 82 3.57 2.89 -13.92
N ASN A 83 3.98 1.76 -14.53
CA ASN A 83 3.03 0.70 -14.91
C ASN A 83 2.27 0.21 -13.66
N PRO A 84 0.93 0.10 -13.67
CA PRO A 84 0.16 -0.37 -12.50
C PRO A 84 0.66 -1.69 -11.92
N GLU A 85 1.04 -2.63 -12.79
CA GLU A 85 1.50 -3.96 -12.40
C GLU A 85 2.91 -3.94 -11.77
N SER A 86 3.63 -2.81 -11.86
CA SER A 86 4.96 -2.67 -11.27
C SER A 86 4.96 -2.34 -9.79
N GLY A 87 3.86 -1.77 -9.26
CA GLY A 87 3.80 -1.19 -7.92
C GLY A 87 4.82 -0.07 -7.65
N MET A 88 5.47 0.49 -8.68
CA MET A 88 6.50 1.53 -8.52
C MET A 88 5.99 2.97 -8.69
N THR A 89 4.67 3.17 -8.66
CA THR A 89 4.10 4.53 -8.58
C THR A 89 4.49 5.15 -7.23
N SER A 90 5.17 6.31 -7.25
CA SER A 90 5.67 6.94 -6.03
C SER A 90 5.91 8.45 -6.20
N LEU A 91 6.02 9.16 -5.06
CA LEU A 91 6.59 10.52 -5.01
C LEU A 91 8.11 10.51 -5.24
N LEU A 92 8.76 9.35 -5.10
CA LEU A 92 10.19 9.18 -5.37
C LEU A 92 10.42 8.83 -6.83
N LYS A 93 11.27 9.60 -7.51
CA LYS A 93 11.65 9.33 -8.90
C LYS A 93 12.44 8.02 -9.01
N PRO A 94 12.02 7.07 -9.87
CA PRO A 94 12.80 5.86 -10.12
C PRO A 94 14.21 6.18 -10.64
N ASN A 95 15.23 5.56 -10.05
CA ASN A 95 16.61 5.68 -10.51
C ASN A 95 16.87 4.66 -11.63
N LYS A 96 16.89 5.14 -12.88
CA LYS A 96 17.07 4.29 -14.06
C LYS A 96 18.40 3.54 -14.08
N GLU A 97 19.48 4.15 -13.61
CA GLU A 97 20.81 3.51 -13.60
C GLU A 97 20.81 2.32 -12.65
N VAL A 98 20.28 2.51 -11.43
CA VAL A 98 20.15 1.43 -10.44
C VAL A 98 19.21 0.33 -10.94
N LEU A 99 18.06 0.68 -11.51
CA LEU A 99 17.11 -0.30 -12.03
C LEU A 99 17.69 -1.11 -13.20
N SER A 100 18.56 -0.51 -14.02
CA SER A 100 19.20 -1.19 -15.13
C SER A 100 20.21 -2.25 -14.70
N PHE A 101 20.67 -2.22 -13.44
CA PHE A 101 21.52 -3.26 -12.87
C PHE A 101 20.79 -4.58 -12.65
N PHE A 102 19.47 -4.55 -12.43
CA PHE A 102 18.66 -5.74 -12.17
C PHE A 102 17.86 -6.15 -13.42
N ASN A 103 17.86 -7.45 -13.72
CA ASN A 103 17.17 -7.97 -14.90
C ASN A 103 15.66 -7.66 -14.86
N GLY A 104 15.18 -6.92 -15.87
CA GLY A 104 13.76 -6.57 -16.04
C GLY A 104 13.29 -5.35 -15.23
N PHE A 105 14.08 -4.82 -14.29
CA PHE A 105 13.68 -3.72 -13.41
C PHE A 105 13.53 -2.37 -14.10
N SER A 106 14.26 -2.16 -15.20
CA SER A 106 14.09 -0.98 -16.05
C SER A 106 12.65 -0.79 -16.55
N ASN A 107 11.92 -1.89 -16.76
CA ASN A 107 10.53 -1.84 -17.22
C ASN A 107 9.57 -1.52 -16.07
N PHE A 108 9.86 -2.00 -14.86
CA PHE A 108 9.02 -1.73 -13.68
C PHE A 108 9.06 -0.25 -13.28
N GLY A 109 10.25 0.37 -13.27
CA GLY A 109 10.37 1.80 -12.94
C GLY A 109 10.16 2.75 -14.13
N GLN A 110 9.57 2.27 -15.23
CA GLN A 110 9.27 3.13 -16.37
C GLN A 110 8.13 4.10 -16.00
N VAL A 111 8.49 5.38 -15.89
CA VAL A 111 7.51 6.46 -15.69
C VAL A 111 6.70 6.65 -16.96
N LEU A 112 5.38 6.45 -16.86
CA LEU A 112 4.43 6.66 -17.94
C LEU A 112 3.94 8.11 -17.98
N ARG A 113 3.74 8.72 -16.80
CA ARG A 113 3.28 10.10 -16.66
C ARG A 113 3.69 10.67 -15.29
N THR A 114 3.73 11.99 -15.19
CA THR A 114 3.87 12.72 -13.92
C THR A 114 2.65 13.58 -13.61
N LYS A 115 2.41 13.85 -12.33
CA LYS A 115 1.37 14.76 -11.82
C LYS A 115 1.89 15.49 -10.58
N GLN A 116 1.45 16.72 -10.33
CA GLN A 116 1.64 17.44 -9.06
C GLN A 116 0.36 17.32 -8.24
#